data_AF-A0A0M0JUD6-F1
#
_entry.id   AF-A0A0M0JUD6-F1
#
_cell.length_a   1.000
_cell.length_b   1.000
_cell.length_c   1.000
_cell.angle_alpha   90.00
_cell.angle_beta   90.00
_cell.angle_gamma   90.00
#
_symmetry.space_group_name_H-M   'P 1'
#
loop_
_entity.id
_entity.type
_entity.pdbx_description
1 polymer ?
#
loop_
_entity_poly.entity_id
_entity_poly.type
_entity_poly.pdbx_seq_one_letter_code
_entity_poly.pdbx_strand_id
1 'polypeptide(L)'
;MADEVSDFTEDLLDALTAEEAPVMDMPAEFYKAGEGAQLEPLLAYTNMKSVEGIRAKYMKHEQDTGSAQVQVAVLTARIAYMTKHMEQNRKDYASLRGLTAMVTRRRKLLEFLLRDDATEFYRLTSELGIRTRELLKPKLTGARGRRAEGVAL
;
A
#
# COMPACT_ATOMS: atom_id res chain seq x y z
N MET A 1 -9.63 -60.14 49.08
CA MET A 1 -8.30 -59.79 48.57
C MET A 1 -8.44 -59.63 47.06
N ALA A 2 -8.83 -58.43 46.65
CA ALA A 2 -8.73 -57.92 45.30
C ALA A 2 -8.78 -56.40 45.49
N ASP A 3 -7.65 -55.76 45.21
CA ASP A 3 -7.37 -54.36 45.52
C ASP A 3 -8.34 -53.41 44.83
N GLU A 4 -8.88 -52.48 45.63
CA GLU A 4 -9.32 -51.17 45.16
C GLU A 4 -8.07 -50.39 44.74
N VAL A 5 -7.69 -50.48 43.47
CA VAL A 5 -6.84 -49.48 42.85
C VAL A 5 -7.72 -48.76 41.85
N SER A 6 -8.48 -47.78 42.34
CA SER A 6 -9.08 -46.77 41.48
C SER A 6 -7.93 -46.10 40.74
N ASP A 7 -7.76 -46.45 39.47
CA ASP A 7 -6.74 -45.86 38.62
C ASP A 7 -7.09 -44.38 38.51
N PHE A 8 -6.35 -43.53 39.22
CA PHE A 8 -6.52 -42.08 39.24
C PHE A 8 -6.61 -41.50 37.83
N THR A 9 -6.05 -42.20 36.84
CA THR A 9 -6.11 -41.83 35.43
C THR A 9 -7.48 -42.05 34.79
N GLU A 10 -8.25 -43.06 35.22
CA GLU A 10 -9.63 -43.29 34.76
C GLU A 10 -10.58 -42.24 35.34
N ASP A 11 -10.46 -41.93 36.64
CA ASP A 11 -11.26 -40.87 37.28
C ASP A 11 -10.95 -39.47 36.70
N LEU A 12 -9.71 -39.22 36.28
CA LEU A 12 -9.32 -37.97 35.61
C LEU A 12 -9.84 -37.90 34.17
N LEU A 13 -9.86 -39.03 33.46
CA LEU A 13 -10.45 -39.11 32.12
C LEU A 13 -11.95 -38.88 32.17
N ASP A 14 -12.63 -39.46 33.16
CA ASP A 14 -14.06 -39.27 33.37
C ASP A 14 -14.38 -37.83 33.78
N ALA A 15 -13.54 -37.19 34.61
CA ALA A 15 -13.70 -35.78 34.96
C ALA A 15 -13.47 -34.82 33.77
N LEU A 16 -12.53 -35.13 32.86
CA LEU A 16 -12.27 -34.32 31.67
C LEU A 16 -13.32 -34.53 30.57
N THR A 17 -13.88 -35.73 30.46
CA THR A 17 -14.94 -36.06 29.50
C THR A 17 -16.34 -35.67 29.99
N ALA A 18 -16.55 -35.52 31.30
CA ALA A 18 -17.83 -35.10 31.89
C ALA A 18 -18.18 -33.63 31.60
N GLU A 19 -17.20 -32.77 31.30
CA GLU A 19 -17.42 -31.38 30.88
C GLU A 19 -17.31 -31.16 29.37
N GLU A 20 -17.06 -32.22 28.60
CA GLU A 20 -17.15 -32.16 27.14
C GLU A 20 -18.64 -32.18 26.78
N ALA A 21 -19.28 -31.02 26.96
CA ALA A 21 -20.61 -30.74 26.45
C ALA A 21 -20.68 -31.33 25.04
N PRO A 22 -21.74 -32.08 24.70
CA PRO A 22 -21.84 -32.71 23.38
C PRO A 22 -21.48 -31.62 22.38
N VAL A 23 -20.50 -31.91 21.53
CA VAL A 23 -20.21 -31.05 20.38
C VAL A 23 -21.53 -31.01 19.64
N MET A 24 -22.34 -30.02 19.97
CA MET A 24 -23.55 -29.71 19.26
C MET A 24 -23.03 -29.60 17.85
N ASP A 25 -23.58 -30.41 16.94
CA ASP A 25 -23.58 -30.07 15.53
C ASP A 25 -24.27 -28.71 15.50
N MET A 26 -23.51 -27.65 15.77
CA MET A 26 -23.90 -26.29 15.51
C MET A 26 -24.13 -26.35 14.02
N PRO A 27 -25.40 -26.35 13.55
CA PRO A 27 -25.60 -26.22 12.13
C PRO A 27 -24.80 -24.97 11.78
N ALA A 28 -24.00 -25.03 10.73
CA ALA A 28 -23.34 -23.84 10.22
C ALA A 28 -24.46 -22.88 9.82
N GLU A 29 -24.93 -22.10 10.78
CA GLU A 29 -25.75 -20.92 10.57
C GLU A 29 -24.76 -19.95 9.97
N PHE A 30 -24.53 -20.12 8.67
CA PHE A 30 -24.04 -19.07 7.84
C PHE A 30 -24.98 -17.91 8.13
N TYR A 31 -24.49 -16.90 8.84
CA TYR A 31 -25.14 -15.61 8.90
C TYR A 31 -25.29 -15.19 7.44
N LYS A 32 -26.46 -15.45 6.83
CA LYS A 32 -26.85 -14.80 5.59
C LYS A 32 -26.83 -13.34 5.97
N ALA A 33 -25.79 -12.64 5.53
CA ALA A 33 -25.75 -11.19 5.61
C ALA A 33 -27.11 -10.72 5.09
N GLY A 34 -27.91 -10.11 5.97
CA GLY A 34 -29.29 -9.75 5.65
C GLY A 34 -29.32 -9.04 4.29
N GLU A 35 -30.28 -9.40 3.45
CA GLU A 35 -30.44 -8.79 2.12
C GLU A 35 -30.40 -7.26 2.28
N GLY A 36 -29.30 -6.64 1.84
CA GLY A 36 -29.07 -5.21 1.98
C GLY A 36 -27.87 -4.77 2.82
N ALA A 37 -27.07 -5.69 3.38
CA ALA A 37 -25.78 -5.32 3.98
C ALA A 37 -24.79 -4.86 2.89
N GLN A 38 -24.87 -3.59 2.52
CA GLN A 38 -23.88 -2.92 1.69
C GLN A 38 -22.58 -2.82 2.50
N LEU A 39 -21.76 -3.88 2.44
CA LEU A 39 -20.43 -3.87 3.04
C LEU A 39 -19.61 -2.79 2.35
N GLU A 40 -19.09 -1.84 3.14
CA GLU A 40 -18.18 -0.86 2.58
C GLU A 40 -16.93 -1.59 2.04
N PRO A 41 -16.50 -1.29 0.81
CA PRO A 41 -15.35 -1.94 0.23
C PRO A 41 -14.10 -1.60 1.03
N LEU A 42 -13.23 -2.61 1.24
CA LEU A 42 -11.95 -2.43 1.89
C LEU A 42 -11.15 -1.29 1.23
N LEU A 43 -10.47 -0.48 2.06
CA LEU A 43 -9.67 0.66 1.59
C LEU A 43 -8.59 0.26 0.55
N ALA A 44 -8.13 -0.99 0.60
CA ALA A 44 -7.20 -1.56 -0.37
C ALA A 44 -7.82 -1.71 -1.77
N TYR A 45 -9.08 -2.14 -1.85
CA TYR A 45 -9.80 -2.32 -3.12
C TYR A 45 -10.08 -0.99 -3.82
N THR A 46 -10.45 0.04 -3.05
CA THR A 46 -10.71 1.38 -3.60
C THR A 46 -9.42 2.01 -4.14
N ASN A 47 -8.27 1.75 -3.51
CA ASN A 47 -6.96 2.18 -4.02
C ASN A 47 -6.61 1.47 -5.33
N MET A 48 -6.78 0.14 -5.42
CA MET A 48 -6.53 -0.60 -6.66
C MET A 48 -7.36 -0.06 -7.82
N LYS A 49 -8.67 0.14 -7.60
CA LYS A 49 -9.58 0.70 -8.60
C LYS A 49 -9.20 2.13 -9.01
N SER A 50 -8.76 2.95 -8.05
CA SER A 50 -8.27 4.31 -8.33
C SER A 50 -7.00 4.30 -9.18
N VAL A 51 -6.06 3.39 -8.87
CA VAL A 51 -4.83 3.21 -9.65
C VAL A 51 -5.13 2.76 -11.08
N GLU A 52 -6.07 1.85 -11.27
CA GLU A 52 -6.53 1.41 -12.60
C GLU A 52 -7.16 2.57 -13.39
N GLY A 53 -8.05 3.33 -12.74
CA GLY A 53 -8.69 4.49 -13.37
C GLY A 53 -7.70 5.59 -13.76
N ILE A 54 -6.65 5.81 -12.95
CA ILE A 54 -5.58 6.75 -13.28
C ILE A 54 -4.71 6.21 -14.42
N ARG A 55 -4.38 4.92 -14.41
CA ARG A 55 -3.61 4.29 -15.49
C ARG A 55 -4.31 4.44 -16.85
N ALA A 56 -5.63 4.24 -16.89
CA ALA A 56 -6.45 4.43 -18.09
C ALA A 56 -6.38 5.84 -18.68
N LYS A 57 -6.13 6.86 -17.86
CA LYS A 57 -6.05 8.26 -18.32
C LYS A 57 -4.69 8.64 -18.93
N TYR A 58 -3.62 8.01 -18.47
CA TYR A 58 -2.24 8.39 -18.81
C TYR A 58 -1.54 7.43 -19.76
N MET A 59 -2.21 6.35 -20.16
CA MET A 59 -1.68 5.38 -21.12
C MET A 59 -1.59 5.98 -22.53
N LYS A 60 -0.48 5.73 -23.23
CA LYS A 60 -0.36 6.08 -24.67
C LYS A 60 -1.05 5.04 -25.56
N HIS A 61 -1.07 3.80 -25.11
CA HIS A 61 -1.67 2.64 -25.78
C HIS A 61 -2.40 1.79 -24.75
N GLU A 62 -3.38 0.98 -25.15
CA GLU A 62 -4.23 0.20 -24.23
C GLU A 62 -3.45 -0.72 -23.26
N GLN A 63 -2.28 -1.20 -23.67
CA GLN A 63 -1.42 -2.09 -22.87
C GLN A 63 -0.26 -1.38 -22.20
N ASP A 64 -0.20 -0.05 -22.26
CA ASP A 64 0.90 0.71 -21.67
C ASP A 64 0.84 0.68 -20.14
N THR A 65 1.86 0.05 -19.57
CA THR A 65 2.10 -0.09 -18.12
C THR A 65 3.40 0.58 -17.71
N GLY A 66 4.29 0.80 -18.66
CA GLY A 66 5.71 1.03 -18.44
C GLY A 66 6.15 2.47 -18.70
N SER A 67 5.35 3.27 -19.42
CA SER A 67 5.68 4.67 -19.68
C SER A 67 5.94 5.45 -18.38
N ALA A 68 6.94 6.32 -18.42
CA ALA A 68 7.31 7.16 -17.26
C ALA A 68 6.13 7.98 -16.74
N GLN A 69 5.25 8.42 -17.65
CA GLN A 69 4.04 9.21 -17.38
C GLN A 69 3.02 8.41 -16.56
N VAL A 70 2.71 7.19 -17.01
CA VAL A 70 1.84 6.24 -16.30
C VAL A 70 2.41 5.92 -14.92
N GLN A 71 3.71 5.62 -14.84
CA GLN A 71 4.37 5.31 -13.56
C GLN A 71 4.30 6.48 -12.57
N VAL A 72 4.50 7.72 -13.01
CA VAL A 72 4.40 8.93 -12.17
C VAL A 72 2.98 9.12 -11.64
N ALA A 73 1.97 8.93 -12.49
CA ALA A 73 0.57 9.06 -12.09
C ALA A 73 0.18 7.99 -11.05
N VAL A 74 0.55 6.73 -11.28
CA VAL A 74 0.31 5.61 -10.35
C VAL A 74 1.04 5.83 -9.01
N LEU A 75 2.30 6.25 -9.03
CA LEU A 75 3.06 6.56 -7.81
C LEU A 75 2.41 7.69 -7.03
N THR A 76 1.87 8.71 -7.71
CA THR A 76 1.20 9.84 -7.06
C THR A 76 -0.06 9.39 -6.32
N ALA A 77 -0.88 8.53 -6.93
CA ALA A 77 -2.04 7.94 -6.27
C ALA A 77 -1.65 7.13 -5.02
N ARG A 78 -0.63 6.27 -5.16
CA ARG A 78 -0.12 5.44 -4.05
C ARG A 78 0.46 6.29 -2.91
N ILE A 79 1.20 7.35 -3.23
CA ILE A 79 1.72 8.29 -2.23
C ILE A 79 0.58 8.92 -1.46
N ALA A 80 -0.46 9.43 -2.13
CA ALA A 80 -1.62 10.04 -1.47
C ALA A 80 -2.34 9.06 -0.52
N TYR A 81 -2.51 7.80 -0.93
CA TYR A 81 -3.07 6.75 -0.10
C TYR A 81 -2.20 6.45 1.13
N MET A 82 -0.89 6.29 0.92
CA MET A 82 0.07 5.98 1.98
C MET A 82 0.24 7.14 2.97
N THR A 83 0.18 8.38 2.52
CA THR A 83 0.20 9.55 3.40
C THR A 83 -0.98 9.51 4.38
N LYS A 84 -2.20 9.23 3.92
CA LYS A 84 -3.37 9.06 4.79
C LYS A 84 -3.19 7.92 5.79
N HIS A 85 -2.62 6.80 5.36
CA HIS A 85 -2.33 5.67 6.25
C HIS A 85 -1.30 6.02 7.34
N MET A 86 -0.27 6.81 7.00
CA MET A 86 0.76 7.27 7.94
C MET A 86 0.26 8.30 8.97
N GLU A 87 -0.74 9.11 8.61
CA GLU A 87 -1.37 10.05 9.56
C GLU A 87 -1.99 9.32 10.75
N GLN A 88 -2.61 8.16 10.48
CA GLN A 88 -3.18 7.27 11.49
C GLN A 88 -2.10 6.42 12.18
N ASN A 89 -1.07 5.99 11.44
CA ASN A 89 -0.06 5.03 11.90
C ASN A 89 1.34 5.66 12.01
N ARG A 90 1.50 6.61 12.92
CA ARG A 90 2.75 7.39 13.05
C ARG A 90 3.99 6.57 13.46
N LYS A 91 3.80 5.40 14.06
CA LYS A 91 4.88 4.54 14.57
C LYS A 91 5.37 3.50 13.55
N ASP A 92 4.74 3.41 12.38
CA ASP A 92 5.17 2.47 11.35
C ASP A 92 6.31 3.05 10.49
N TYR A 93 7.54 2.82 10.96
CA TYR A 93 8.75 3.27 10.27
C TYR A 93 9.08 2.47 9.01
N ALA A 94 8.59 1.22 8.88
CA ALA A 94 8.83 0.40 7.70
C ALA A 94 8.05 0.96 6.51
N SER A 95 6.77 1.30 6.72
CA SER A 95 5.95 1.95 5.71
C SER A 95 6.44 3.36 5.37
N LEU A 96 6.95 4.12 6.33
CA LEU A 96 7.56 5.44 6.08
C LEU A 96 8.79 5.35 5.16
N ARG A 97 9.62 4.31 5.33
CA ARG A 97 10.74 4.04 4.41
C ARG A 97 10.24 3.73 3.00
N GLY A 98 9.19 2.91 2.87
CA GLY A 98 8.54 2.63 1.59
C GLY A 98 7.97 3.88 0.92
N LEU A 99 7.29 4.73 1.69
CA LEU A 99 6.77 6.02 1.22
C LEU A 99 7.88 6.93 0.68
N THR A 100 8.97 7.06 1.45
CA THR A 100 10.14 7.86 1.05
C THR A 100 10.79 7.33 -0.23
N ALA A 101 10.88 6.01 -0.37
CA ALA A 101 11.38 5.36 -1.58
C ALA A 101 10.47 5.65 -2.80
N MET A 102 9.15 5.61 -2.63
CA MET A 102 8.19 5.96 -3.69
C MET A 102 8.32 7.42 -4.15
N VAL A 103 8.44 8.35 -3.21
CA VAL A 103 8.65 9.78 -3.51
C VAL A 103 9.96 9.97 -4.29
N THR A 104 11.03 9.31 -3.87
CA THR A 104 12.34 9.37 -4.54
C THR A 104 12.28 8.78 -5.96
N ARG A 105 11.58 7.64 -6.14
CA ARG A 105 11.37 7.03 -7.46
C ARG A 105 10.60 7.96 -8.39
N ARG A 106 9.51 8.57 -7.91
CA ARG A 106 8.73 9.55 -8.68
C ARG A 106 9.59 10.73 -9.11
N ARG A 107 10.42 11.25 -8.22
CA ARG A 107 11.39 12.32 -8.53
C ARG A 107 12.34 11.92 -9.66
N LYS A 108 12.92 10.72 -9.62
CA LYS A 108 13.83 10.24 -10.67
C LYS A 108 13.14 10.12 -12.03
N LEU A 109 11.89 9.67 -12.05
CA LEU A 109 11.08 9.60 -13.29
C LEU A 109 10.78 10.99 -13.86
N LEU A 110 10.49 11.96 -13.00
CA LEU A 110 10.31 13.35 -13.41
C LEU A 110 11.61 13.99 -13.93
N GLU A 111 12.74 13.71 -13.29
CA GLU A 111 14.07 14.13 -13.80
C GLU A 111 14.39 13.50 -15.16
N PHE A 112 13.95 12.25 -15.40
CA PHE A 112 14.06 11.60 -16.71
C PHE A 112 13.16 12.28 -17.75
N LEU A 113 11.88 12.49 -17.45
CA LEU A 113 10.95 13.16 -18.35
C LEU A 113 11.42 14.56 -18.73
N LEU A 114 11.97 15.33 -17.77
CA LEU A 114 12.50 16.66 -18.07
C LEU A 114 13.66 16.64 -19.10
N ARG A 115 14.44 15.55 -19.12
CA ARG A 115 15.56 15.38 -20.07
C ARG A 115 15.11 14.86 -21.43
N ASP A 116 14.08 14.03 -21.45
CA ASP A 116 13.56 13.35 -22.64
C ASP A 116 12.53 14.22 -23.38
N ASP A 117 11.48 14.65 -22.66
CA ASP A 117 10.41 15.50 -23.18
C ASP A 117 9.93 16.50 -22.11
N ALA A 118 10.45 17.72 -22.22
CA ALA A 118 10.10 18.82 -21.31
C ALA A 118 8.61 19.21 -21.39
N THR A 119 7.97 19.06 -22.56
CA THR A 119 6.56 19.44 -22.76
C THR A 119 5.66 18.54 -21.93
N GLU A 120 5.90 17.23 -22.02
CA GLU A 120 5.16 16.24 -21.25
C GLU A 120 5.42 16.37 -19.74
N PHE A 121 6.63 16.76 -19.34
CA PHE A 121 6.94 17.07 -17.95
C PHE A 121 6.07 18.23 -17.42
N TYR A 122 5.99 19.35 -18.14
CA TYR A 122 5.17 20.49 -17.71
C TYR A 122 3.67 20.15 -17.68
N ARG A 123 3.18 19.41 -18.68
CA ARG A 123 1.79 18.95 -18.75
C ARG A 123 1.43 18.09 -17.53
N LEU A 124 2.18 17.03 -17.29
CA LEU A 124 1.96 16.12 -16.16
C LEU A 124 2.03 16.83 -14.82
N THR A 125 3.01 17.72 -14.66
CA THR A 125 3.22 18.38 -13.37
C THR A 125 2.09 19.35 -13.06
N SER A 126 1.55 20.01 -14.09
CA SER A 126 0.41 20.91 -13.98
C SER A 126 -0.87 20.14 -13.63
N GLU A 127 -1.12 19.02 -14.31
CA GLU A 127 -2.29 18.16 -14.05
C GLU A 127 -2.27 17.52 -12.65
N LEU A 128 -1.11 17.03 -12.20
CA LEU A 128 -0.96 16.32 -10.92
C LEU A 128 -0.66 17.26 -9.73
N GLY A 129 -0.47 18.56 -9.97
CA GLY A 129 -0.17 19.55 -8.92
C GLY A 129 1.13 19.29 -8.16
N ILE A 130 2.15 18.71 -8.82
CA ILE A 130 3.41 18.33 -8.16
C ILE A 130 4.31 19.57 -8.00
N ARG A 131 4.85 19.77 -6.80
CA ARG A 131 5.78 20.89 -6.53
C ARG A 131 7.14 20.66 -7.21
N THR A 132 7.46 21.46 -8.23
CA THR A 132 8.69 21.33 -9.05
C THR A 132 9.93 21.99 -8.47
N ARG A 133 9.76 22.97 -7.56
CA ARG A 133 10.85 23.79 -7.02
C ARG A 133 12.02 22.99 -6.43
N GLU A 134 11.79 21.76 -5.98
CA GLU A 134 12.84 20.89 -5.45
C GLU A 134 13.52 19.99 -6.48
N LEU A 135 12.88 19.76 -7.63
CA LEU A 135 13.37 18.89 -8.69
C LEU A 135 14.48 19.56 -9.51
N LEU A 136 14.38 20.88 -9.72
CA LEU A 136 15.36 21.69 -10.47
C LEU A 136 16.61 22.07 -9.66
N LYS A 137 16.74 21.62 -8.41
CA LYS A 137 17.96 21.91 -7.64
C LYS A 137 19.13 21.14 -8.27
N PRO A 138 20.23 21.83 -8.68
CA PRO A 138 21.40 21.13 -9.22
C PRO A 138 21.93 20.15 -8.18
N LYS A 139 22.32 18.96 -8.63
CA LYS A 139 22.92 17.95 -7.75
C LYS A 139 24.18 18.55 -7.14
N LEU A 140 24.37 18.32 -5.84
CA LEU A 140 25.63 18.66 -5.16
C LEU A 140 26.69 17.76 -5.77
N THR A 141 27.65 18.35 -6.49
CA THR A 141 28.69 17.58 -7.18
C THR A 141 29.99 17.69 -6.40
N GLY A 142 30.59 16.54 -6.08
CA GLY A 142 31.89 16.43 -5.39
C GLY A 142 31.80 16.20 -3.87
N ALA A 143 32.93 15.75 -3.29
CA ALA A 143 33.05 15.35 -1.88
C ALA A 143 32.74 16.45 -0.84
N ARG A 144 32.72 17.72 -1.27
CA ARG A 144 32.42 18.90 -0.41
C ARG A 144 31.02 19.48 -0.63
N GLY A 145 30.17 18.81 -1.42
CA GLY A 145 28.81 19.27 -1.68
C GLY A 145 28.74 20.67 -2.30
N ARG A 146 29.66 21.03 -3.20
CA ARG A 146 29.50 22.27 -3.97
C ARG A 146 28.35 22.08 -4.94
N ARG A 147 27.41 23.02 -4.98
CA ARG A 147 26.40 23.06 -6.05
C ARG A 147 27.15 23.29 -7.35
N ALA A 148 26.88 22.49 -8.38
CA ALA A 148 27.33 22.82 -9.71
C ALA A 148 26.72 24.19 -10.08
N GLU A 149 27.54 25.23 -10.08
CA GLU A 149 27.14 26.53 -10.61
C GLU A 149 27.05 26.38 -12.14
N GLY A 150 25.89 26.74 -12.69
CA GLY A 150 25.68 26.82 -14.13
C GLY A 150 24.84 25.68 -14.71
N VAL A 151 23.54 25.94 -14.85
CA VAL A 151 22.87 26.08 -16.16
C VAL A 151 21.76 27.09 -15.95
N ALA A 152 21.88 28.27 -16.57
CA ALA A 152 20.78 29.20 -16.74
C ALA A 152 19.84 28.65 -17.82
N LEU A 153 18.55 28.59 -17.50
CA LEU A 153 17.41 28.59 -18.43
C LEU A 153 16.34 29.49 -17.82
#